data_AF-A0A7V6NKV1-F1
#
_entry.id   AF-A0A7V6NKV1-F1
#
_cell.length_a   1.000
_cell.length_b   1.000
_cell.length_c   1.000
_cell.angle_alpha   90.00
_cell.angle_beta   90.00
_cell.angle_gamma   90.00
#
_symmetry.space_group_name_H-M   'P 1'
#
loop_
_entity.id
_entity.type
_entity.pdbx_description
1 polymer ?
#
loop_
_entity_poly.entity_id
_entity_poly.type
_entity_poly.pdbx_seq_one_letter_code
_entity_poly.pdbx_strand_id
1 'polypeptide(L)'
;MSKKTGVLLLLLILISLFFNIVSFVNISNISLDKEAIESSYDSLLSEVQSLKKEISRLTEDNEVLRRNISYAQQMSDINSSIIKEQVKLIDLKKDWRFLRDNELFPIYDANEESNEKEVIFYTSFPKTLKLNEKLRGIGNKLSQYCFNGLPIELEYIKDIEGKKVAVINLRESYINEGLDIEDKVGYTWLDDYFQGSTGGMQTYIRLVETFLQRDYKGEWIDGVEFLYEGSKINYEHIEGLSEIIYR
;
A
#
# COMPACT_ATOMS: atom_id res chain seq x y z
N MET A 1 -63.44 -59.78 57.63
CA MET A 1 -62.69 -58.77 56.86
C MET A 1 -63.69 -57.90 56.10
N SER A 2 -63.79 -56.62 56.42
CA SER A 2 -64.88 -55.77 55.92
C SER A 2 -64.53 -55.23 54.52
N LYS A 3 -65.51 -55.21 53.61
CA LYS A 3 -65.41 -54.55 52.28
C LYS A 3 -64.85 -53.12 52.38
N LYS A 4 -65.07 -52.41 53.50
CA LYS A 4 -64.56 -51.05 53.73
C LYS A 4 -63.03 -50.99 53.84
N THR A 5 -62.39 -52.01 54.42
CA THR A 5 -60.93 -52.03 54.61
C THR A 5 -60.19 -52.27 53.29
N GLY A 6 -60.76 -53.11 52.41
CA GLY A 6 -60.24 -53.33 51.06
C GLY A 6 -60.38 -52.12 50.15
N VAL A 7 -61.52 -51.41 50.23
CA VAL A 7 -61.74 -50.15 49.48
C VAL A 7 -60.76 -49.06 49.93
N LEU A 8 -60.51 -48.92 51.24
CA LEU A 8 -59.56 -47.94 51.77
C LEU A 8 -58.13 -48.20 51.29
N LEU A 9 -57.72 -49.47 51.27
CA LEU A 9 -56.38 -49.88 50.82
C LEU A 9 -56.19 -49.60 49.32
N LEU A 10 -57.22 -49.87 48.52
CA LEU A 10 -57.23 -49.62 47.08
C LEU A 10 -57.18 -48.11 46.78
N LEU A 11 -57.85 -47.29 47.59
CA LEU A 11 -57.83 -45.83 47.49
C LEU A 11 -56.45 -45.25 47.83
N LEU A 12 -55.78 -45.79 48.87
CA LEU A 12 -54.42 -45.40 49.23
C LEU A 12 -53.40 -45.77 48.14
N ILE A 13 -53.56 -46.93 47.50
CA ILE A 13 -52.73 -47.35 46.36
C ILE A 13 -52.92 -46.41 45.17
N LEU A 14 -54.18 -46.06 44.85
CA LEU A 14 -54.48 -45.12 43.76
C LEU A 14 -53.92 -43.72 44.02
N ILE A 15 -54.00 -43.23 45.27
CA ILE A 15 -53.41 -41.94 45.65
C ILE A 15 -51.89 -41.97 45.51
N SER A 16 -51.22 -43.04 45.96
CA SER A 16 -49.77 -43.21 45.79
C SER A 16 -49.36 -43.24 44.31
N LEU A 17 -50.10 -43.97 43.48
CA LEU A 17 -49.88 -44.00 42.03
C LEU A 17 -50.06 -42.61 41.40
N PHE A 18 -51.09 -41.87 41.80
CA PHE A 18 -51.34 -40.52 41.30
C PHE A 18 -50.18 -39.56 41.65
N PHE A 19 -49.68 -39.58 42.89
CA PHE A 19 -48.53 -38.76 43.28
C PHE A 19 -47.25 -39.13 42.52
N ASN A 20 -47.02 -40.42 42.27
CA ASN A 20 -45.87 -40.86 41.46
C ASN A 20 -45.97 -40.39 40.01
N ILE A 21 -47.16 -40.45 39.40
CA ILE A 21 -47.39 -39.98 38.03
C ILE A 21 -47.21 -38.47 37.93
N VAL A 22 -47.78 -37.68 38.85
CA VAL A 22 -47.64 -36.22 38.86
C VAL A 22 -46.18 -35.81 39.07
N SER A 23 -45.46 -36.48 39.98
CA SER A 23 -44.03 -36.24 40.21
C SER A 23 -43.20 -36.55 38.96
N PHE A 24 -43.46 -37.70 38.32
CA PHE A 24 -42.78 -38.10 37.08
C PHE A 24 -43.02 -37.13 35.93
N VAL A 25 -44.27 -36.69 35.72
CA VAL A 25 -44.61 -35.70 34.68
C VAL A 25 -43.92 -34.36 34.95
N ASN A 26 -43.88 -33.90 36.21
CA ASN A 26 -43.22 -32.64 36.54
C ASN A 26 -41.69 -32.71 36.31
N ILE A 27 -41.05 -33.82 36.70
CA ILE A 27 -39.62 -34.04 36.45
C ILE A 27 -39.34 -34.10 34.94
N SER A 28 -40.17 -34.80 34.17
CA SER A 28 -40.02 -34.90 32.71
C SER A 28 -40.20 -33.55 32.01
N ASN A 29 -41.12 -32.71 32.46
CA ASN A 29 -41.31 -31.36 31.91
C ASN A 29 -40.11 -30.46 32.24
N ILE A 30 -39.60 -30.52 33.47
CA ILE A 30 -38.39 -29.78 33.88
C ILE A 30 -37.16 -30.21 33.06
N SER A 31 -37.00 -31.50 32.76
CA SER A 31 -35.90 -31.98 31.93
C SER A 31 -36.03 -31.53 30.47
N LEU A 32 -37.25 -31.57 29.91
CA LEU A 32 -37.52 -31.10 28.54
C LEU A 32 -37.27 -29.58 28.40
N ASP A 33 -37.69 -28.77 29.38
CA ASP A 33 -37.44 -27.34 29.40
C ASP A 33 -35.93 -27.04 29.50
N LYS A 34 -35.18 -27.84 30.28
CA LYS A 34 -33.73 -27.68 30.41
C LYS A 34 -32.99 -27.94 29.10
N GLU A 35 -33.34 -29.02 28.39
CA GLU A 35 -32.74 -29.34 27.09
C GLU A 35 -33.05 -28.25 26.04
N ALA A 36 -34.28 -27.73 26.03
CA ALA A 36 -34.66 -26.64 25.14
C ALA A 36 -33.88 -25.34 25.43
N ILE A 37 -33.65 -25.02 26.71
CA ILE A 37 -32.85 -23.86 27.14
C ILE A 37 -31.38 -24.05 26.76
N GLU A 38 -30.80 -25.24 26.99
CA GLU A 38 -29.41 -25.54 26.62
C GLU A 38 -29.21 -25.45 25.10
N SER A 39 -30.13 -26.03 24.30
CA SER A 39 -30.08 -25.92 22.84
C SER A 39 -30.18 -24.47 22.35
N SER A 40 -31.06 -23.66 22.96
CA SER A 40 -31.17 -22.23 22.64
C SER A 40 -29.90 -21.46 23.01
N TYR A 41 -29.27 -21.80 24.14
CA TYR A 41 -28.03 -21.19 24.58
C TYR A 41 -26.87 -21.51 23.63
N ASP A 42 -26.74 -22.77 23.21
CA ASP A 42 -25.70 -23.20 22.28
C ASP A 42 -25.88 -22.54 20.89
N SER A 43 -27.12 -22.42 20.43
CA SER A 43 -27.44 -21.69 19.20
C SER A 43 -27.03 -20.22 19.29
N LEU A 44 -27.36 -19.54 20.40
CA LEU A 44 -27.00 -18.15 20.62
C LEU A 44 -25.48 -17.97 20.74
N LEU A 45 -24.78 -18.91 21.39
CA LEU A 45 -23.33 -18.90 21.52
C LEU A 45 -22.66 -19.02 20.15
N SER A 46 -23.14 -19.92 19.30
CA SER A 46 -22.69 -20.08 17.91
C SER A 46 -22.90 -18.79 17.09
N GLU A 47 -24.08 -18.18 17.20
CA GLU A 47 -24.39 -16.92 16.52
C GLU A 47 -23.46 -15.79 16.98
N VAL A 48 -23.24 -15.65 18.29
CA VAL A 48 -22.30 -14.66 18.85
C VAL A 48 -20.88 -14.90 18.35
N GLN A 49 -20.43 -16.15 18.21
CA GLN A 49 -19.12 -16.46 17.65
C GLN A 49 -19.03 -16.10 16.16
N SER A 50 -20.07 -16.38 15.38
CA SER A 50 -20.15 -15.99 13.96
C SER A 50 -20.11 -14.47 13.80
N LEU A 51 -20.93 -13.75 14.56
CA LEU A 51 -20.97 -12.29 14.53
C LEU A 51 -19.63 -11.66 14.94
N LYS A 52 -18.94 -12.23 15.94
CA LYS A 52 -17.58 -11.78 16.31
C LYS A 52 -16.61 -11.90 15.14
N LYS A 53 -16.64 -13.03 14.42
CA LYS A 53 -15.78 -13.24 13.25
C LYS A 53 -16.10 -12.25 12.14
N GLU A 54 -17.38 -11.97 11.90
CA GLU A 54 -17.83 -10.99 10.92
C GLU A 54 -17.38 -9.57 11.29
N ILE A 55 -17.53 -9.17 12.56
CA ILE A 55 -17.06 -7.86 13.05
C ILE A 55 -15.53 -7.73 12.87
N SER A 56 -14.76 -8.78 13.19
CA SER A 56 -13.32 -8.76 12.97
C SER A 56 -12.97 -8.55 11.49
N ARG A 57 -13.65 -9.27 10.59
CA ARG A 57 -13.45 -9.13 9.14
C ARG A 57 -13.83 -7.75 8.61
N LEU A 58 -14.98 -7.23 9.03
CA LEU A 58 -15.43 -5.87 8.66
C LEU A 58 -14.49 -4.79 9.21
N THR A 59 -13.87 -5.03 10.36
CA THR A 59 -12.88 -4.10 10.93
C THR A 59 -11.64 -4.04 10.03
N GLU A 60 -11.12 -5.21 9.61
CA GLU A 60 -10.00 -5.33 8.68
C GLU A 60 -10.30 -4.69 7.32
N ASP A 61 -11.46 -5.02 6.72
CA ASP A 61 -11.90 -4.44 5.45
C ASP A 61 -12.00 -2.91 5.52
N ASN A 62 -12.50 -2.36 6.63
CA ASN A 62 -12.57 -0.91 6.84
C ASN A 62 -11.19 -0.24 6.93
N GLU A 63 -10.21 -0.90 7.54
CA GLU A 63 -8.83 -0.38 7.59
C GLU A 63 -8.18 -0.37 6.19
N VAL A 64 -8.39 -1.42 5.40
CA VAL A 64 -7.97 -1.45 3.98
C VAL A 64 -8.63 -0.32 3.18
N LEU A 65 -9.95 -0.14 3.33
CA LEU A 65 -10.68 0.93 2.64
C LEU A 65 -10.18 2.33 3.02
N ARG A 66 -9.87 2.57 4.29
CA ARG A 66 -9.29 3.84 4.74
C ARG A 66 -7.94 4.11 4.09
N ARG A 67 -7.07 3.10 3.98
CA ARG A 67 -5.79 3.21 3.26
C ARG A 67 -6.00 3.55 1.78
N ASN A 68 -6.90 2.83 1.11
CA ASN A 68 -7.24 3.11 -0.29
C ASN A 68 -7.75 4.53 -0.51
N ILE A 69 -8.61 5.04 0.38
CA ILE A 69 -9.11 6.42 0.31
C ILE A 69 -7.98 7.43 0.48
N SER A 70 -7.11 7.23 1.48
CA SER A 70 -5.93 8.08 1.71
C SER A 70 -5.01 8.13 0.50
N TYR A 71 -4.72 6.96 -0.08
CA TYR A 71 -3.91 6.83 -1.29
C TYR A 71 -4.52 7.58 -2.48
N ALA A 72 -5.81 7.38 -2.74
CA ALA A 72 -6.52 8.05 -3.83
C ALA A 72 -6.53 9.59 -3.68
N GLN A 73 -6.69 10.09 -2.45
CA GLN A 73 -6.61 11.52 -2.15
C GLN A 73 -5.21 12.07 -2.42
N GLN A 74 -4.16 11.37 -1.96
CA GLN A 74 -2.78 11.75 -2.23
C GLN A 74 -2.49 11.83 -3.74
N MET A 75 -2.95 10.85 -4.51
CA MET A 75 -2.78 10.86 -5.97
C MET A 75 -3.52 12.01 -6.66
N SER A 76 -4.74 12.33 -6.21
CA SER A 76 -5.50 13.47 -6.70
C SER A 76 -4.75 14.80 -6.45
N ASP A 77 -4.15 14.95 -5.28
CA ASP A 77 -3.40 16.15 -4.91
C ASP A 77 -2.10 16.28 -5.72
N ILE A 78 -1.37 15.17 -5.91
CA ILE A 78 -0.19 15.10 -6.76
C ILE A 78 -0.55 15.54 -8.18
N ASN A 79 -1.55 14.91 -8.81
CA ASN A 79 -1.96 15.24 -10.18
C ASN A 79 -2.34 16.71 -10.33
N SER A 80 -3.09 17.26 -9.36
CA SER A 80 -3.46 18.67 -9.34
C SER A 80 -2.25 19.61 -9.22
N SER A 81 -1.24 19.22 -8.44
CA SER A 81 0.01 19.98 -8.27
C SER A 81 0.86 19.97 -9.54
N ILE A 82 1.01 18.80 -10.18
CA ILE A 82 1.75 18.63 -11.44
C ILE A 82 1.18 19.56 -12.51
N ILE A 83 -0.14 19.51 -12.74
CA ILE A 83 -0.79 20.33 -13.77
C ILE A 83 -0.53 21.82 -13.53
N LYS A 84 -0.70 22.29 -12.29
CA LYS A 84 -0.46 23.71 -11.94
C LYS A 84 0.98 24.13 -12.21
N GLU A 85 1.95 23.29 -11.86
CA GLU A 85 3.37 23.56 -12.07
C GLU A 85 3.73 23.58 -13.56
N GLN A 86 3.28 22.58 -14.32
CA GLN A 86 3.62 22.50 -15.75
C GLN A 86 3.00 23.64 -16.55
N VAL A 87 1.75 24.03 -16.24
CA VAL A 87 1.13 25.22 -16.84
C VAL A 87 1.96 26.47 -16.58
N LYS A 88 2.46 26.65 -15.35
CA LYS A 88 3.32 27.79 -15.00
C LYS A 88 4.66 27.74 -15.75
N LEU A 89 5.27 26.57 -15.88
CA LEU A 89 6.58 26.41 -16.54
C LEU A 89 6.52 26.61 -18.06
N ILE A 90 5.38 26.35 -18.71
CA ILE A 90 5.18 26.61 -20.15
C ILE A 90 5.43 28.08 -20.50
N ASP A 91 4.98 29.00 -19.65
CA ASP A 91 5.18 30.44 -19.85
C ASP A 91 6.59 30.85 -19.42
N LEU A 92 7.04 30.39 -18.25
CA LEU A 92 8.32 30.80 -17.67
C LEU A 92 9.53 30.31 -18.47
N LYS A 93 9.45 29.17 -19.16
CA LYS A 93 10.57 28.67 -19.97
C LYS A 93 10.94 29.56 -21.15
N LYS A 94 10.08 30.54 -21.49
CA LYS A 94 10.34 31.55 -22.52
C LYS A 94 10.76 32.90 -21.93
N ASP A 95 10.64 33.10 -20.61
CA ASP A 95 11.00 34.35 -19.94
C ASP A 95 12.48 34.36 -19.56
N TRP A 96 13.28 35.18 -20.25
CA TRP A 96 14.71 35.30 -19.99
C TRP A 96 15.04 35.77 -18.56
N ARG A 97 14.15 36.53 -17.90
CA ARG A 97 14.38 36.99 -16.51
C ARG A 97 14.29 35.82 -15.54
N PHE A 98 13.38 34.89 -15.79
CA PHE A 98 13.26 33.67 -15.03
C PHE A 98 14.51 32.78 -15.26
N LEU A 99 14.91 32.59 -16.52
CA LEU A 99 16.08 31.78 -16.90
C LEU A 99 17.43 32.38 -16.48
N ARG A 100 17.47 33.68 -16.17
CA ARG A 100 18.65 34.33 -15.60
C ARG A 100 18.95 33.73 -14.23
N ASP A 101 17.93 33.55 -13.40
CA ASP A 101 18.08 33.20 -11.99
C ASP A 101 17.79 31.71 -11.71
N ASN A 102 17.16 31.00 -12.67
CA ASN A 102 16.78 29.60 -12.56
C ASN A 102 17.35 28.75 -13.70
N GLU A 103 17.57 27.47 -13.41
CA GLU A 103 17.85 26.41 -14.38
C GLU A 103 16.59 25.58 -14.60
N LEU A 104 16.40 25.12 -15.83
CA LEU A 104 15.35 24.17 -16.21
C LEU A 104 15.99 22.81 -16.44
N PHE A 105 15.37 21.79 -15.86
CA PHE A 105 15.76 20.40 -16.04
C PHE A 105 14.59 19.62 -16.64
N PRO A 106 14.80 18.95 -17.79
CA PRO A 106 13.83 18.01 -18.32
C PRO A 106 13.67 16.80 -17.39
N ILE A 107 12.44 16.31 -17.28
CA ILE A 107 12.11 14.98 -16.78
C ILE A 107 11.78 14.12 -18.00
N TYR A 108 12.47 12.99 -18.12
CA TYR A 108 12.40 12.14 -19.30
C TYR A 108 11.46 10.95 -19.10
N ASP A 109 10.83 10.56 -20.20
CA ASP A 109 10.16 9.29 -20.38
C ASP A 109 10.85 8.49 -21.51
N ALA A 110 10.49 7.23 -21.65
CA ALA A 110 10.82 6.39 -22.78
C ALA A 110 9.67 6.43 -23.79
N ASN A 111 10.00 6.75 -25.04
CA ASN A 111 9.06 6.63 -26.13
C ASN A 111 8.59 5.17 -26.28
N GLU A 112 7.28 4.93 -26.31
CA GLU A 112 6.70 3.59 -26.31
C GLU A 112 7.10 2.75 -27.54
N GLU A 113 7.39 3.38 -28.68
CA GLU A 113 7.73 2.69 -29.93
C GLU A 113 9.24 2.50 -30.09
N SER A 114 10.04 3.53 -29.80
CA SER A 114 11.48 3.53 -30.08
C SER A 114 12.38 3.22 -28.88
N ASN A 115 11.86 3.33 -27.65
CA ASN A 115 12.64 3.39 -26.41
C ASN A 115 13.69 4.51 -26.40
N GLU A 116 13.54 5.54 -27.24
CA GLU A 116 14.35 6.75 -27.12
C GLU A 116 13.81 7.61 -25.99
N LYS A 117 14.71 8.36 -25.34
CA LYS A 117 14.29 9.31 -24.31
C LYS A 117 13.51 10.47 -24.93
N GLU A 118 12.42 10.86 -24.30
CA GLU A 118 11.63 12.03 -24.66
C GLU A 118 11.37 12.91 -23.44
N VAL A 119 11.26 14.22 -23.65
CA VAL A 119 10.96 15.16 -22.55
C VAL A 119 9.46 15.24 -22.36
N ILE A 120 8.98 14.76 -21.22
CA ILE A 120 7.55 14.81 -20.87
C ILE A 120 7.22 16.03 -20.02
N PHE A 121 8.14 16.44 -19.14
CA PHE A 121 7.94 17.56 -18.23
C PHE A 121 9.22 18.35 -18.02
N TYR A 122 9.07 19.53 -17.43
CA TYR A 122 10.19 20.29 -16.91
C TYR A 122 10.04 20.49 -15.40
N THR A 123 11.17 20.64 -14.73
CA THR A 123 11.26 21.22 -13.39
C THR A 123 12.25 22.37 -13.42
N SER A 124 12.17 23.25 -12.43
CA SER A 124 13.06 24.40 -12.32
C SER A 124 13.62 24.56 -10.92
N PHE A 125 14.88 24.94 -10.84
CA PHE A 125 15.52 25.28 -9.58
C PHE A 125 16.30 26.60 -9.69
N PRO A 126 16.39 27.38 -8.60
CA PRO A 126 17.32 28.50 -8.55
C PRO A 126 18.74 28.03 -8.85
N LYS A 127 19.50 28.80 -9.64
CA LYS A 127 20.91 28.47 -9.95
C LYS A 127 21.77 28.33 -8.70
N THR A 128 21.46 29.14 -7.68
CA THR A 128 22.10 29.14 -6.37
C THR A 128 21.81 27.92 -5.51
N LEU A 129 20.84 27.07 -5.90
CA LEU A 129 20.50 25.87 -5.16
C LEU A 129 21.66 24.86 -5.27
N LYS A 130 22.00 24.22 -4.14
CA LYS A 130 23.09 23.23 -4.10
C LYS A 130 22.73 21.99 -4.92
N LEU A 131 23.75 21.31 -5.47
CA LEU A 131 23.58 20.12 -6.31
C LEU A 131 22.76 19.02 -5.62
N ASN A 132 23.03 18.72 -4.35
CA ASN A 132 22.30 17.73 -3.57
C ASN A 132 20.80 18.07 -3.46
N GLU A 133 20.46 19.34 -3.23
CA GLU A 133 19.07 19.79 -3.15
C GLU A 133 18.38 19.75 -4.53
N LYS A 134 19.10 20.08 -5.61
CA LYS A 134 18.60 19.91 -6.98
C LYS A 134 18.30 18.45 -7.29
N LEU A 135 19.20 17.52 -6.94
CA LEU A 135 19.00 16.07 -7.13
C LEU A 135 17.83 15.53 -6.32
N ARG A 136 17.67 15.93 -5.05
CA ARG A 136 16.47 15.60 -4.25
C ARG A 136 15.20 16.13 -4.91
N GLY A 137 15.24 17.37 -5.40
CA GLY A 137 14.15 17.97 -6.14
C GLY A 137 13.80 17.19 -7.40
N ILE A 138 14.80 16.76 -8.18
CA ILE A 138 14.62 15.92 -9.37
C ILE A 138 14.00 14.58 -8.99
N GLY A 139 14.51 13.88 -7.98
CA GLY A 139 13.94 12.62 -7.50
C GLY A 139 12.48 12.76 -7.11
N ASN A 140 12.13 13.81 -6.36
CA ASN A 140 10.75 14.11 -5.98
C ASN A 140 9.85 14.39 -7.19
N LYS A 141 10.34 15.13 -8.19
CA LYS A 141 9.57 15.41 -9.41
C LYS A 141 9.38 14.16 -10.25
N LEU A 142 10.45 13.42 -10.48
CA LEU A 142 10.41 12.16 -11.22
C LEU A 142 9.45 11.16 -10.57
N SER A 143 9.51 11.03 -9.24
CA SER A 143 8.58 10.22 -8.44
C SER A 143 7.12 10.58 -8.71
N GLN A 144 6.80 11.88 -8.59
CA GLN A 144 5.44 12.38 -8.81
C GLN A 144 4.97 12.20 -10.25
N TYR A 145 5.84 12.46 -11.22
CA TYR A 145 5.47 12.57 -12.62
C TYR A 145 5.39 11.21 -13.32
N CYS A 146 6.27 10.27 -12.95
CA CYS A 146 6.46 9.02 -13.69
C CYS A 146 6.22 7.77 -12.86
N PHE A 147 6.21 7.87 -11.52
CA PHE A 147 6.21 6.71 -10.62
C PHE A 147 5.10 6.77 -9.57
N ASN A 148 4.01 7.48 -9.85
CA ASN A 148 2.83 7.57 -8.98
C ASN A 148 3.17 7.90 -7.51
N GLY A 149 4.17 8.76 -7.30
CA GLY A 149 4.58 9.23 -5.98
C GLY A 149 5.42 8.23 -5.17
N LEU A 150 5.88 7.12 -5.75
CA LEU A 150 6.80 6.20 -5.08
C LEU A 150 8.11 6.91 -4.69
N PRO A 151 8.57 6.80 -3.43
CA PRO A 151 9.76 7.52 -2.98
C PRO A 151 11.03 7.24 -3.80
N ILE A 152 11.73 8.32 -4.15
CA ILE A 152 13.05 8.32 -4.80
C ILE A 152 13.95 9.25 -4.00
N GLU A 153 14.89 8.67 -3.26
CA GLU A 153 15.68 9.40 -2.26
C GLU A 153 17.15 9.49 -2.67
N LEU A 154 17.74 10.69 -2.59
CA LEU A 154 19.20 10.82 -2.61
C LEU A 154 19.75 10.38 -1.25
N GLU A 155 20.49 9.28 -1.21
CA GLU A 155 21.19 8.81 -0.02
C GLU A 155 22.43 9.67 0.22
N TYR A 156 23.35 9.66 -0.75
CA TYR A 156 24.59 10.45 -0.70
C TYR A 156 25.20 10.62 -2.09
N ILE A 157 26.25 11.45 -2.18
CA ILE A 157 27.10 11.56 -3.38
C ILE A 157 28.48 11.09 -2.97
N LYS A 158 29.01 10.09 -3.68
CA LYS A 158 30.38 9.59 -3.48
C LYS A 158 31.31 10.08 -4.58
N ASP A 159 32.59 10.18 -4.25
CA ASP A 159 33.66 10.46 -5.21
C ASP A 159 34.36 9.15 -5.57
N ILE A 160 34.42 8.83 -6.85
CA ILE A 160 35.16 7.68 -7.39
C ILE A 160 36.13 8.22 -8.42
N GLU A 161 37.42 8.25 -8.08
CA GLU A 161 38.49 8.73 -8.97
C GLU A 161 38.24 10.16 -9.51
N GLY A 162 37.69 11.04 -8.67
CA GLY A 162 37.36 12.42 -9.04
C GLY A 162 36.02 12.59 -9.75
N LYS A 163 35.24 11.51 -9.93
CA LYS A 163 33.88 11.54 -10.49
C LYS A 163 32.83 11.53 -9.38
N LYS A 164 31.87 12.45 -9.45
CA LYS A 164 30.74 12.54 -8.52
C LYS A 164 29.65 11.56 -8.93
N VAL A 165 29.40 10.54 -8.11
CA VAL A 165 28.35 9.54 -8.31
C VAL A 165 27.25 9.72 -7.27
N ALA A 166 26.03 10.00 -7.71
CA ALA A 166 24.86 10.05 -6.82
C ALA A 166 24.34 8.65 -6.55
N VAL A 167 24.11 8.32 -5.28
CA VAL A 167 23.46 7.08 -4.87
C VAL A 167 22.01 7.38 -4.54
N ILE A 168 21.11 6.78 -5.31
CA ILE A 168 19.66 7.00 -5.26
C ILE A 168 18.98 5.74 -4.74
N ASN A 169 18.13 5.85 -3.73
CA ASN A 169 17.37 4.75 -3.17
C ASN A 169 15.90 4.84 -3.57
N LEU A 170 15.43 3.78 -4.22
CA LEU A 170 14.04 3.58 -4.58
C LEU A 170 13.37 2.85 -3.40
N ARG A 171 12.34 3.45 -2.81
CA ARG A 171 11.60 2.84 -1.70
C ARG A 171 10.14 2.67 -2.06
N GLU A 172 9.53 1.67 -1.46
CA GLU A 172 8.10 1.46 -1.44
C GLU A 172 7.39 2.60 -0.70
N SER A 173 6.09 2.74 -0.98
CA SER A 173 5.29 3.77 -0.33
C SER A 173 5.20 3.53 1.18
N TYR A 174 5.32 4.60 1.97
CA TYR A 174 5.15 4.55 3.43
C TYR A 174 3.76 4.06 3.85
N ILE A 175 2.75 4.17 2.98
CA ILE A 175 1.40 3.63 3.26
C ILE A 175 1.39 2.10 3.33
N ASN A 176 2.42 1.47 2.76
CA ASN A 176 2.62 0.03 2.70
C ASN A 176 3.66 -0.47 3.71
N GLU A 177 4.16 0.38 4.61
CA GLU A 177 5.16 0.01 5.60
C GLU A 177 4.61 -1.08 6.55
N GLY A 178 5.36 -2.17 6.69
CA GLY A 178 4.99 -3.30 7.56
C GLY A 178 3.89 -4.21 6.99
N LEU A 179 3.48 -4.03 5.74
CA LEU A 179 2.52 -4.90 5.07
C LEU A 179 3.20 -6.00 4.26
N ASP A 180 2.57 -7.17 4.22
CA ASP A 180 2.92 -8.22 3.28
C ASP A 180 2.56 -7.79 1.85
N ILE A 181 3.22 -8.40 0.86
CA ILE A 181 3.09 -8.03 -0.57
C ILE A 181 1.62 -8.05 -1.04
N GLU A 182 0.82 -8.99 -0.54
CA GLU A 182 -0.58 -9.18 -0.91
C GLU A 182 -1.53 -8.12 -0.33
N ASP A 183 -1.09 -7.41 0.71
CA ASP A 183 -1.88 -6.38 1.41
C ASP A 183 -1.48 -4.96 1.02
N LYS A 184 -0.48 -4.81 0.14
CA LYS A 184 -0.03 -3.51 -0.34
C LYS A 184 -1.12 -2.82 -1.17
N VAL A 185 -1.17 -1.50 -1.01
CA VAL A 185 -2.13 -0.62 -1.68
C VAL A 185 -1.40 0.29 -2.66
N GLY A 186 -2.00 0.47 -3.83
CA GLY A 186 -1.49 1.36 -4.87
C GLY A 186 -0.32 0.75 -5.63
N TYR A 187 0.44 1.62 -6.30
CA TYR A 187 1.60 1.21 -7.09
C TYR A 187 2.77 0.78 -6.18
N THR A 188 3.52 -0.22 -6.61
CA THR A 188 4.77 -0.68 -6.00
C THR A 188 5.90 -0.67 -7.03
N TRP A 189 7.17 -0.59 -6.59
CA TRP A 189 8.27 -0.70 -7.54
C TRP A 189 8.30 -2.08 -8.18
N LEU A 190 8.11 -3.10 -7.34
CA LEU A 190 8.22 -4.49 -7.74
C LEU A 190 7.15 -4.90 -8.74
N ASP A 191 5.88 -4.57 -8.50
CA ASP A 191 4.77 -5.10 -9.30
C ASP A 191 4.49 -4.24 -10.54
N ASP A 192 4.80 -2.94 -10.49
CA ASP A 192 4.42 -2.02 -11.57
C ASP A 192 5.57 -1.53 -12.43
N TYR A 193 6.80 -1.45 -11.89
CA TYR A 193 7.91 -0.79 -12.59
C TYR A 193 9.10 -1.70 -12.87
N PHE A 194 9.26 -2.80 -12.12
CA PHE A 194 10.34 -3.76 -12.31
C PHE A 194 9.90 -5.00 -13.12
N GLN A 195 8.64 -5.05 -13.57
CA GLN A 195 8.11 -6.18 -14.33
C GLN A 195 8.30 -6.02 -15.85
N GLY A 196 8.65 -7.14 -16.49
CA GLY A 196 8.71 -7.29 -17.95
C GLY A 196 9.83 -6.48 -18.62
N SER A 197 10.38 -7.00 -19.72
CA SER A 197 11.53 -6.36 -20.38
C SER A 197 11.25 -4.94 -20.88
N THR A 198 10.06 -4.70 -21.44
CA THR A 198 9.67 -3.35 -21.91
C THR A 198 9.48 -2.40 -20.72
N GLY A 199 8.74 -2.82 -19.69
CA GLY A 199 8.52 -2.00 -18.48
C GLY A 199 9.83 -1.66 -17.77
N GLY A 200 10.71 -2.65 -17.61
CA GLY A 200 12.04 -2.47 -17.04
C GLY A 200 12.92 -1.50 -17.85
N MET A 201 12.89 -1.57 -19.18
CA MET A 201 13.60 -0.62 -20.05
C MET A 201 13.06 0.80 -19.90
N GLN A 202 11.73 0.98 -19.85
CA GLN A 202 11.12 2.28 -19.65
C GLN A 202 11.48 2.88 -18.28
N THR A 203 11.43 2.07 -17.23
CA THR A 203 11.88 2.45 -15.87
C THR A 203 13.35 2.85 -15.87
N TYR A 204 14.21 2.07 -16.54
CA TYR A 204 15.63 2.38 -16.69
C TYR A 204 15.83 3.76 -17.33
N ILE A 205 15.21 4.02 -18.49
CA ILE A 205 15.36 5.29 -19.22
C ILE A 205 14.88 6.46 -18.36
N ARG A 206 13.68 6.36 -17.77
CA ARG A 206 13.11 7.39 -16.90
C ARG A 206 14.06 7.78 -15.78
N LEU A 207 14.61 6.79 -15.06
CA LEU A 207 15.54 7.00 -13.95
C LEU A 207 16.88 7.56 -14.43
N VAL A 208 17.54 6.87 -15.35
CA VAL A 208 18.91 7.15 -15.77
C VAL A 208 19.01 8.48 -16.49
N GLU A 209 18.18 8.72 -17.50
CA GLU A 209 18.28 9.95 -18.29
C GLU A 209 17.86 11.18 -17.48
N THR A 210 16.90 11.03 -16.57
CA THR A 210 16.47 12.11 -15.68
C THR A 210 17.51 12.43 -14.61
N PHE A 211 18.22 11.47 -14.02
CA PHE A 211 19.26 11.81 -13.06
C PHE A 211 20.54 12.32 -13.74
N LEU A 212 20.97 11.69 -14.83
CA LEU A 212 22.24 12.05 -15.49
C LEU A 212 22.17 13.35 -16.27
N GLN A 213 20.98 13.78 -16.70
CA GLN A 213 20.78 15.04 -17.43
C GLN A 213 21.83 15.19 -18.55
N ARG A 214 21.98 14.17 -19.40
CA ARG A 214 23.13 14.04 -20.33
C ARG A 214 23.33 15.26 -21.24
N ASP A 215 22.27 15.99 -21.54
CA ASP A 215 22.29 17.18 -22.39
C ASP A 215 22.65 18.48 -21.64
N TYR A 216 22.62 18.50 -20.31
CA TYR A 216 22.83 19.67 -19.48
C TYR A 216 24.31 20.09 -19.38
N LYS A 217 24.71 21.21 -19.98
CA LYS A 217 26.14 21.58 -20.12
C LYS A 217 26.80 22.19 -18.87
N GLY A 218 26.05 22.42 -17.79
CA GLY A 218 26.59 22.93 -16.53
C GLY A 218 27.25 21.84 -15.67
N GLU A 219 27.82 22.25 -14.53
CA GLU A 219 28.34 21.29 -13.53
C GLU A 219 27.20 20.40 -13.04
N TRP A 220 27.43 19.09 -13.06
CA TRP A 220 26.47 18.07 -12.67
C TRP A 220 27.16 16.85 -12.07
N ILE A 221 26.40 15.79 -11.77
CA ILE A 221 26.98 14.48 -11.44
C ILE A 221 27.52 13.79 -12.69
N ASP A 222 28.55 12.97 -12.49
CA ASP A 222 29.20 12.18 -13.53
C ASP A 222 28.57 10.79 -13.65
N GLY A 223 27.92 10.29 -12.59
CA GLY A 223 27.24 9.02 -12.60
C GLY A 223 26.14 8.89 -11.55
N VAL A 224 25.35 7.84 -11.68
CA VAL A 224 24.26 7.49 -10.77
C VAL A 224 24.30 6.00 -10.46
N GLU A 225 23.99 5.64 -9.22
CA GLU A 225 23.80 4.27 -8.76
C GLU A 225 22.43 4.17 -8.10
N PHE A 226 21.72 3.08 -8.35
CA PHE A 226 20.40 2.85 -7.79
C PHE A 226 20.40 1.70 -6.79
N LEU A 227 19.75 1.95 -5.66
CA LEU A 227 19.42 0.99 -4.62
C LEU A 227 17.90 0.79 -4.59
N TYR A 228 17.47 -0.36 -4.11
CA TYR A 228 16.08 -0.62 -3.77
C TYR A 228 15.99 -1.08 -2.32
N GLU A 229 15.17 -0.39 -1.53
CA GLU A 229 15.07 -0.61 -0.07
C GLU A 229 16.46 -0.66 0.62
N GLY A 230 17.35 0.24 0.19
CA GLY A 230 18.72 0.37 0.71
C GLY A 230 19.70 -0.73 0.27
N SER A 231 19.27 -1.67 -0.58
CA SER A 231 20.08 -2.79 -1.06
C SER A 231 20.40 -2.65 -2.56
N LYS A 232 21.47 -3.32 -3.02
CA LYS A 232 21.78 -3.39 -4.45
C LYS A 232 20.60 -4.03 -5.19
N ILE A 233 20.18 -3.41 -6.29
CA ILE A 233 19.13 -3.94 -7.15
C ILE A 233 19.58 -5.27 -7.76
N ASN A 234 18.73 -6.30 -7.65
CA ASN A 234 18.95 -7.61 -8.23
C ASN A 234 17.60 -8.25 -8.62
N TYR A 235 16.93 -7.64 -9.59
CA TYR A 235 15.65 -8.10 -10.13
C TYR A 235 15.76 -8.29 -11.63
N GLU A 236 15.06 -9.30 -12.13
CA GLU A 236 14.94 -9.57 -13.56
C GLU A 236 14.36 -8.34 -14.27
N HIS A 237 14.80 -8.08 -15.51
CA HIS A 237 14.34 -6.98 -16.38
C HIS A 237 14.86 -5.57 -16.06
N ILE A 238 15.49 -5.35 -14.90
CA ILE A 238 16.11 -4.06 -14.54
C ILE A 238 17.58 -4.21 -14.12
N GLU A 239 18.26 -5.26 -14.58
CA GLU A 239 19.64 -5.57 -14.20
C GLU A 239 20.60 -4.42 -14.52
N GLY A 240 20.28 -3.61 -15.53
CA GLY A 240 21.04 -2.42 -15.90
C GLY A 240 21.12 -1.35 -14.81
N LEU A 241 20.21 -1.34 -13.83
CA LEU A 241 20.24 -0.43 -12.68
C LEU A 241 21.16 -0.90 -11.54
N SER A 242 21.67 -2.13 -11.61
CA SER A 242 22.53 -2.72 -10.58
C SER A 242 23.97 -2.21 -10.61
N GLU A 243 24.36 -1.50 -11.67
CA GLU A 243 25.69 -0.97 -11.89
C GLU A 243 25.71 0.57 -11.77
N ILE A 244 26.91 1.14 -11.66
CA ILE A 244 27.07 2.60 -11.73
C ILE A 244 26.95 3.02 -13.19
N ILE A 245 25.96 3.85 -13.51
CA ILE A 245 25.78 4.39 -14.86
C ILE A 245 26.41 5.78 -14.94
N TYR A 246 27.36 5.94 -15.85
CA TYR A 246 28.02 7.23 -16.09
C TYR A 246 27.34 8.02 -17.21
N ARG A 247 27.45 9.34 -17.09
CA ARG A 247 27.00 10.36 -18.04
C ARG A 247 27.79 10.34 -19.36
#